data_AF-A0A7T8D221-F1
#
_entry.id   AF-A0A7T8D221-F1
#
_cell.length_a   1.000
_cell.length_b   1.000
_cell.length_c   1.000
_cell.angle_alpha   90.00
_cell.angle_beta   90.00
_cell.angle_gamma   90.00
#
_symmetry.space_group_name_H-M   'P 1'
#
loop_
_entity.id
_entity.type
_entity.pdbx_description
1 polymer ?
#
loop_
_entity_poly.entity_id
_entity_poly.type
_entity_poly.pdbx_seq_one_letter_code
_entity_poly.pdbx_strand_id
1 'polypeptide(L)'
;FADIGDIVRGRDLFLGHQQRKRKLEENLKQMFENIQSTIHQLNGLSLDQVREYWWELNRQQVWNAMICGVEQNAKYFRSTCSSKGGTYGKCRCHSGDVLTNFDYVPQYLR
;
A
#
# COMPACT_ATOMS: atom_id res chain seq x y z
N PHE A 1 1.52 1.83 6.44
CA PHE A 1 1.35 1.97 4.99
C PHE A 1 2.36 1.10 4.26
N ALA A 2 3.66 1.37 4.36
CA ALA A 2 4.70 0.57 3.72
C ALA A 2 4.65 -0.93 4.09
N ASP A 3 4.51 -1.27 5.38
CA ASP A 3 4.43 -2.67 5.80
C ASP A 3 3.16 -3.38 5.30
N ILE A 4 2.03 -2.66 5.21
CA ILE A 4 0.80 -3.20 4.58
C ILE A 4 1.07 -3.46 3.10
N GLY A 5 1.77 -2.56 2.41
CA GLY A 5 2.20 -2.75 1.03
C GLY A 5 3.09 -3.99 0.87
N ASP A 6 4.01 -4.23 1.79
CA ASP A 6 4.86 -5.42 1.75
C ASP A 6 4.10 -6.71 2.03
N ILE A 7 3.14 -6.71 2.96
CA ILE A 7 2.25 -7.85 3.18
C ILE A 7 1.43 -8.13 1.92
N VAL A 8 0.81 -7.11 1.34
CA VAL A 8 0.00 -7.24 0.12
C VAL A 8 0.84 -7.75 -1.06
N ARG A 9 2.12 -7.37 -1.15
CA ARG A 9 3.05 -7.76 -2.23
C ARG A 9 3.89 -9.00 -1.94
N GLY A 10 3.78 -9.60 -0.75
CA GLY A 10 4.52 -10.81 -0.38
C GLY A 10 6.00 -10.55 -0.06
N ARG A 11 6.35 -9.29 0.26
CA ARG A 11 7.72 -8.85 0.58
C ARG A 11 7.99 -8.71 2.09
N ASP A 12 6.98 -8.94 2.91
CA ASP A 12 7.10 -8.81 4.36
C ASP A 12 8.03 -9.88 4.98
N LEU A 13 9.03 -9.43 5.73
CA LEU A 13 10.07 -10.21 6.40
C LEU A 13 9.72 -10.58 7.84
N PHE A 14 8.54 -10.23 8.35
CA PHE A 14 8.18 -10.52 9.74
C PHE A 14 8.25 -12.02 10.06
N LEU A 15 9.02 -12.41 11.08
CA LEU A 15 9.26 -13.82 11.44
C LEU A 15 8.38 -14.32 12.59
N GLY A 16 7.63 -13.45 13.26
CA GLY A 16 6.73 -13.82 14.34
C GLY A 16 5.43 -14.48 13.85
N HIS A 17 4.73 -15.18 14.75
CA HIS A 17 3.40 -15.76 14.50
C HIS A 17 3.27 -16.53 13.17
N GLN A 18 4.26 -17.37 12.87
CA GLN A 18 4.41 -18.11 11.60
C GLN A 18 3.11 -18.76 11.10
N GLN A 19 2.34 -19.40 11.97
CA GLN A 19 1.08 -20.04 11.59
C GLN A 19 0.05 -19.03 11.05
N ARG A 20 -0.11 -17.88 11.71
CA ARG A 20 -1.04 -16.83 11.27
C ARG A 20 -0.54 -16.16 9.99
N LYS A 21 0.77 -15.91 9.91
CA LYS A 21 1.39 -15.34 8.71
C LYS A 21 1.19 -16.24 7.48
N ARG A 22 1.44 -17.54 7.62
CA ARG A 22 1.22 -18.52 6.54
C ARG A 22 -0.22 -18.53 6.08
N LYS A 23 -1.18 -18.60 7.02
CA LYS A 23 -2.61 -18.56 6.69
C LYS A 23 -3.02 -17.27 5.96
N LEU A 24 -2.48 -16.12 6.40
CA LEU A 24 -2.73 -14.84 5.73
C LEU A 24 -2.16 -14.83 4.31
N GLU A 25 -0.91 -15.28 4.14
CA GLU A 25 -0.25 -15.31 2.84
C GLU A 25 -0.91 -16.31 1.88
N GLU A 26 -1.34 -17.47 2.36
CA GLU A 26 -2.13 -18.45 1.58
C GLU A 26 -3.45 -17.84 1.08
N ASN A 27 -4.17 -17.12 1.96
CA ASN A 27 -5.40 -16.45 1.58
C ASN A 27 -5.18 -15.34 0.54
N LEU A 28 -4.12 -14.53 0.71
CA LEU A 28 -3.76 -13.49 -0.25
C LEU A 28 -3.37 -14.10 -1.59
N LYS A 29 -2.56 -15.15 -1.58
CA LYS A 29 -2.16 -15.89 -2.77
C LYS A 29 -3.37 -16.41 -3.53
N GLN A 30 -4.29 -17.09 -2.85
CA GLN A 30 -5.53 -17.60 -3.45
C GLN A 30 -6.40 -16.47 -4.05
N MET A 31 -6.51 -15.34 -3.35
CA MET A 31 -7.26 -14.18 -3.84
C MET A 31 -6.64 -13.62 -5.13
N PHE A 32 -5.31 -13.46 -5.18
CA PHE A 32 -4.62 -12.94 -6.36
C PHE A 32 -4.60 -13.94 -7.53
N GLU A 33 -4.54 -15.25 -7.27
CA GLU A 33 -4.70 -16.28 -8.28
C GLU A 33 -6.10 -16.20 -8.93
N ASN A 34 -7.15 -16.00 -8.13
CA ASN A 34 -8.51 -15.82 -8.63
C ASN A 34 -8.66 -14.52 -9.46
N ILE A 35 -8.04 -13.42 -9.02
CA ILE A 35 -8.00 -12.16 -9.78
C ILE A 35 -7.28 -12.38 -11.12
N GLN A 36 -6.13 -13.04 -11.10
CA GLN A 36 -5.35 -13.34 -12.29
C GLN A 36 -6.11 -14.23 -13.27
N SER A 37 -6.79 -15.27 -12.80
CA SER A 37 -7.56 -16.17 -13.67
C SER A 37 -8.79 -15.50 -14.29
N THR A 38 -9.32 -14.46 -13.65
CA THR A 38 -10.53 -13.74 -14.10
C THR A 38 -10.21 -12.63 -15.10
N ILE A 39 -9.04 -12.00 -14.98
CA ILE A 39 -8.66 -10.84 -15.80
C ILE A 39 -7.68 -11.29 -16.89
N HIS A 40 -8.16 -11.41 -18.12
CA HIS A 40 -7.36 -11.86 -19.27
C HIS A 40 -6.06 -11.06 -19.50
N GLN A 41 -6.04 -9.77 -19.18
CA GLN A 41 -4.86 -8.90 -19.31
C GLN A 41 -3.73 -9.29 -18.35
N LEU A 42 -4.02 -10.05 -17.30
CA LEU A 42 -3.03 -10.56 -16.34
C LEU A 42 -2.45 -11.92 -16.76
N ASN A 43 -2.95 -12.50 -17.86
CA ASN A 43 -2.42 -13.75 -18.41
C ASN A 43 -0.94 -13.58 -18.80
N GLY A 44 -0.08 -14.46 -18.30
CA GLY A 44 1.36 -14.43 -18.56
C GLY A 44 2.18 -13.59 -17.58
N LEU A 45 1.54 -12.86 -16.65
CA LEU A 45 2.25 -12.24 -15.53
C LEU A 45 2.53 -13.27 -14.43
N SER A 46 3.61 -13.07 -13.69
CA SER A 46 3.80 -13.76 -12.40
C SER A 46 2.84 -13.20 -11.35
N LEU A 47 2.52 -13.99 -10.33
CA LEU A 47 1.66 -13.54 -9.23
C LEU A 47 2.26 -12.31 -8.52
N ASP A 48 3.58 -12.26 -8.38
CA ASP A 48 4.29 -11.12 -7.78
C ASP A 48 4.05 -9.83 -8.59
N GLN A 49 4.11 -9.89 -9.92
CA GLN A 49 3.80 -8.75 -10.79
C GLN A 49 2.34 -8.29 -10.64
N VAL A 50 1.40 -9.24 -10.54
CA VAL A 50 -0.02 -8.92 -10.32
C VAL A 50 -0.21 -8.18 -9.00
N ARG A 51 0.47 -8.62 -7.93
CA ARG A 51 0.40 -7.99 -6.61
C ARG A 51 1.00 -6.58 -6.62
N GLU A 52 2.12 -6.36 -7.33
CA GLU A 52 2.72 -5.03 -7.52
C GLU A 52 1.78 -4.08 -8.25
N TYR A 53 1.19 -4.51 -9.37
CA TYR A 53 0.23 -3.70 -10.13
C TYR A 53 -1.00 -3.37 -9.31
N TRP A 54 -1.51 -4.34 -8.56
CA TRP A 54 -2.63 -4.08 -7.67
C TRP A 54 -2.28 -3.03 -6.61
N TRP A 55 -1.10 -3.13 -5.98
CA TRP A 55 -0.68 -2.14 -5.00
C TRP A 55 -0.58 -0.75 -5.62
N GLU A 56 0.11 -0.59 -6.75
CA GLU A 56 0.28 0.73 -7.38
C GLU A 56 -1.08 1.36 -7.78
N LEU A 57 -2.01 0.56 -8.30
CA LEU A 57 -3.35 1.05 -8.65
C LEU A 57 -4.18 1.48 -7.43
N ASN A 58 -3.98 0.86 -6.26
CA ASN A 58 -4.87 1.02 -5.11
C ASN A 58 -4.24 1.74 -3.91
N ARG A 59 -2.91 1.95 -3.89
CA ARG A 59 -2.17 2.54 -2.76
C ARG A 59 -2.74 3.89 -2.33
N GLN A 60 -3.25 4.67 -3.28
CA GLN A 60 -3.89 5.95 -3.02
C GLN A 60 -5.16 5.81 -2.16
N GLN A 61 -5.99 4.81 -2.47
CA GLN A 61 -7.22 4.53 -1.72
C GLN A 61 -6.88 3.98 -0.34
N VAL A 62 -5.89 3.08 -0.26
CA VAL A 62 -5.39 2.54 1.01
C VAL A 62 -4.85 3.66 1.91
N TRP A 63 -4.06 4.60 1.37
CA TRP A 63 -3.58 5.76 2.11
C TRP A 63 -4.74 6.60 2.68
N ASN A 64 -5.71 6.92 1.83
CA ASN A 64 -6.89 7.70 2.24
C ASN A 64 -7.70 7.01 3.34
N ALA A 65 -7.85 5.68 3.27
CA ALA A 65 -8.51 4.89 4.30
C ALA A 65 -7.74 4.91 5.63
N MET A 66 -6.40 4.77 5.57
CA MET A 66 -5.54 4.80 6.75
C MET A 66 -5.64 6.10 7.56
N ILE A 67 -5.82 7.23 6.87
CA ILE A 67 -5.85 8.57 7.49
C ILE A 67 -7.26 9.07 7.82
N CYS A 68 -8.30 8.27 7.61
CA CYS A 68 -9.70 8.66 7.86
C CYS A 68 -9.92 9.20 9.29
N GLY A 69 -9.34 8.53 10.28
CA GLY A 69 -9.47 8.85 11.71
C GLY A 69 -8.45 9.87 12.24
N VAL A 70 -7.61 10.42 11.39
CA VAL A 70 -6.56 11.36 11.80
C VAL A 70 -7.15 12.75 12.04
N GLU A 71 -6.59 13.47 13.02
CA GLU A 71 -6.95 14.87 13.33
C GLU A 71 -6.79 15.79 12.11
N GLN A 72 -7.64 16.80 11.99
CA GLN A 72 -7.68 17.69 10.83
C GLN A 72 -6.35 18.40 10.55
N ASN A 73 -5.65 18.80 11.61
CA ASN A 73 -4.38 19.52 11.58
C ASN A 73 -3.15 18.61 11.56
N ALA A 74 -3.31 17.29 11.64
CA ALA A 74 -2.18 16.37 11.65
C ALA A 74 -1.42 16.43 10.33
N LYS A 75 -0.09 16.39 10.44
CA LYS A 75 0.84 16.46 9.32
C LYS A 75 1.80 15.30 9.33
N TYR A 76 2.13 14.82 8.13
CA TYR A 76 3.13 13.78 7.92
C TYR A 76 4.54 14.39 8.08
N PHE A 77 5.01 15.17 7.09
CA PHE A 77 6.30 15.88 7.16
C PHE A 77 6.32 17.26 6.50
N ARG A 78 5.21 17.70 5.88
CA ARG A 78 5.16 18.94 5.11
C ARG A 78 4.15 19.91 5.72
N SER A 79 4.50 21.20 5.68
CA SER A 79 3.60 22.28 6.10
C SER A 79 2.58 22.66 5.03
N THR A 80 2.91 22.44 3.75
CA THR A 80 2.09 22.76 2.57
C THR A 80 2.10 21.60 1.57
N CYS A 81 1.13 21.59 0.66
CA CYS A 81 1.02 20.58 -0.40
C CYS A 81 2.02 20.74 -1.54
N SER A 82 2.40 21.98 -1.84
CA SER A 82 3.36 22.29 -2.88
C SER A 82 4.18 23.53 -2.49
N SER A 83 5.20 23.83 -3.29
CA SER A 83 5.95 25.09 -3.21
C SER A 83 5.06 26.32 -3.46
N LYS A 84 3.91 26.14 -4.10
CA LYS A 84 2.90 27.19 -4.35
C LYS A 84 1.80 27.25 -3.26
N GLY A 85 1.98 26.54 -2.15
CA GLY A 85 0.98 26.44 -1.08
C GLY A 85 -0.03 25.30 -1.29
N GLY A 86 -1.15 25.35 -0.57
CA GLY A 86 -2.28 24.41 -0.70
C GLY A 86 -2.82 23.92 0.64
N THR A 87 -4.09 23.51 0.65
CA THR A 87 -4.77 22.97 1.85
C THR A 87 -4.18 21.62 2.21
N TYR A 88 -3.47 21.61 3.33
CA TYR A 88 -2.89 20.42 3.93
C TYR A 88 -3.66 20.08 5.20
N GLY A 89 -4.20 18.87 5.29
CA GLY A 89 -4.89 18.41 6.49
C GLY A 89 -5.06 16.90 6.49
N LYS A 90 -5.16 16.31 7.68
CA LYS A 90 -5.25 14.84 7.88
C LYS A 90 -4.16 14.05 7.16
N CYS A 91 -2.90 14.48 7.23
CA CYS A 91 -1.80 13.81 6.53
C CYS A 91 -2.02 13.64 5.01
N ARG A 92 -2.80 14.53 4.37
CA ARG A 92 -3.01 14.54 2.92
C ARG A 92 -3.17 15.94 2.34
N CYS A 93 -3.03 15.99 1.02
CA CYS A 93 -3.47 17.12 0.23
C CYS A 93 -4.92 16.95 -0.21
N HIS A 94 -5.54 18.03 -0.70
CA HIS A 94 -6.91 17.98 -1.21
C HIS A 94 -7.10 16.92 -2.30
N SER A 95 -6.09 16.73 -3.16
CA SER A 95 -6.00 15.68 -4.19
C SER A 95 -6.06 14.25 -3.62
N GLY A 96 -5.79 14.07 -2.33
CA GLY A 96 -5.68 12.77 -1.69
C GLY A 96 -4.28 12.18 -1.71
N ASP A 97 -3.37 12.69 -2.54
CA ASP A 97 -2.05 12.12 -2.84
C ASP A 97 -1.33 11.40 -1.69
N VAL A 98 -0.79 10.21 -1.98
CA VAL A 98 0.13 9.53 -1.07
C VAL A 98 1.37 10.40 -0.84
N LEU A 99 1.62 10.76 0.41
CA LEU A 99 2.69 11.71 0.77
C LEU A 99 4.04 11.06 1.03
N THR A 100 4.19 9.77 0.76
CA THR A 100 5.39 8.98 1.04
C THR A 100 5.67 7.98 -0.06
N ASN A 101 6.94 7.63 -0.22
CA ASN A 101 7.40 6.54 -1.08
C ASN A 101 8.05 5.43 -0.27
N PHE A 102 7.81 5.36 1.06
CA PHE A 102 8.37 4.28 1.87
C PHE A 102 7.88 2.90 1.46
N ASP A 103 6.71 2.77 0.84
CA ASP A 103 6.27 1.54 0.20
C ASP A 103 7.13 1.13 -1.02
N TYR A 104 8.04 1.98 -1.48
CA TYR A 104 9.05 1.66 -2.49
C TYR A 104 10.46 1.51 -1.91
N VAL A 105 10.62 1.61 -0.59
CA VAL A 105 11.90 1.40 0.11
C VAL A 105 11.94 -0.03 0.66
N PRO A 106 13.03 -0.80 0.45
CA PRO A 106 13.18 -2.15 1.00
C PRO A 106 12.94 -2.17 2.51
N GLN A 107 12.19 -3.16 3.02
CA GLN A 107 11.76 -3.20 4.43
C GLN A 107 12.89 -3.05 5.44
N TYR A 108 14.04 -3.67 5.16
CA TYR A 108 15.21 -3.59 6.03
C TYR A 108 15.77 -2.16 6.21
N LEU A 109 15.54 -1.27 5.24
CA LEU A 109 16.06 0.10 5.23
C LEU A 109 15.05 1.14 5.72
N ARG A 110 13.82 0.74 6.05
CA ARG A 110 12.76 1.65 6.52
C ARG A 110 12.88 1.92 8.01
#